data_AF-A0A7Y5EJ05-F1
#
_entry.id   AF-A0A7Y5EJ05-F1
#
_cell.length_a   1.000
_cell.length_b   1.000
_cell.length_c   1.000
_cell.angle_alpha   90.00
_cell.angle_beta   90.00
_cell.angle_gamma   90.00
#
_symmetry.space_group_name_H-M   'P 1'
#
loop_
_entity.id
_entity.type
_entity.pdbx_description
1 polymer ?
#
loop_
_entity_poly.entity_id
_entity_poly.type
_entity_poly.pdbx_seq_one_letter_code
_entity_poly.pdbx_strand_id
1 'polypeptide(L)'
;MLRYRCNMPRIVIWLLAALFSLTTVVQAMTFSSLSAQQYNEFKQAGLDKQQLVHSDIAPLLAQHQQNPLFRFAQAGESAQGTPIWQIDIGSGPVKILAWSQMHGDESTATAALMDLLNFIAAEQNSNWRAQWLSKVTLRLLPMVNPDGALAGSRFNSMGIDINRDAKALQTPEGRVLMQVAKAFKPDFGLNLHDQNRFYAVGDSNKPATISLLAPAFNDAKDIDAARKKAMQLIGDMADLLARELPGHLAKYDDTFSWRSFGDTFAGMGISTVLIESGGYPVDDTRQVARQLNTQLLLMSIESIGSGAYQQQPLSAYQTIPFNRDGGIKDVLIDNITLKVNGHNALIDLALDLDIDGSRHARIRDIGDLSIYGSYHQFDATGLEYRAPKAYPLSKPLTLDNAGYLALLREGYSHFSGDKSLLTNHSDLPLLVNPQGLAGATPARHRAATFLLVNDKGVQIAVLNGQLLALSSGKLQ
;
A
#
# COMPACT_ATOMS: atom_id res chain seq x y z
N MET A 1 37.90 -27.03 -90.33
CA MET A 1 36.54 -27.24 -89.79
C MET A 1 36.41 -26.47 -88.49
N LEU A 2 35.33 -25.69 -88.36
CA LEU A 2 34.75 -25.06 -87.16
C LEU A 2 35.71 -24.29 -86.22
N ARG A 3 35.70 -22.96 -86.21
CA ARG A 3 34.72 -22.00 -85.64
C ARG A 3 34.86 -21.76 -84.12
N TYR A 4 35.23 -20.51 -83.82
CA TYR A 4 34.82 -19.61 -82.72
C TYR A 4 35.64 -19.48 -81.41
N ARG A 5 36.29 -18.29 -81.33
CA ARG A 5 36.38 -17.26 -80.24
C ARG A 5 36.93 -17.69 -78.87
N CYS A 6 38.09 -17.20 -78.40
CA CYS A 6 38.52 -15.80 -78.09
C CYS A 6 37.85 -15.21 -76.83
N ASN A 7 38.56 -15.23 -75.68
CA ASN A 7 38.90 -14.06 -74.84
C ASN A 7 39.39 -14.47 -73.42
N MET A 8 40.67 -14.18 -73.13
CA MET A 8 41.19 -13.81 -71.79
C MET A 8 40.70 -12.38 -71.41
N PRO A 9 41.05 -11.79 -70.25
CA PRO A 9 41.30 -12.28 -68.87
C PRO A 9 40.47 -11.45 -67.84
N ARG A 10 40.51 -11.76 -66.53
CA ARG A 10 40.38 -10.79 -65.40
C ARG A 10 40.49 -11.53 -64.06
N ILE A 11 41.57 -11.33 -63.30
CA ILE A 11 41.74 -10.29 -62.26
C ILE A 11 40.71 -10.49 -61.14
N VAL A 12 41.23 -11.07 -60.06
CA VAL A 12 40.59 -11.18 -58.74
C VAL A 12 40.52 -9.77 -58.13
N ILE A 13 39.31 -9.27 -57.89
CA ILE A 13 39.06 -8.09 -57.05
C ILE A 13 38.29 -8.59 -55.83
N TRP A 14 38.93 -8.48 -54.67
CA TRP A 14 38.31 -8.62 -53.37
C TRP A 14 37.37 -7.44 -53.12
N LEU A 15 36.08 -7.69 -52.96
CA LEU A 15 35.10 -6.75 -52.42
C LEU A 15 34.68 -7.25 -51.03
N LEU A 16 35.41 -6.79 -50.01
CA LEU A 16 34.97 -6.82 -48.62
C LEU A 16 33.88 -5.76 -48.47
N ALA A 17 32.61 -6.16 -48.63
CA ALA A 17 31.48 -5.36 -48.20
C ALA A 17 31.36 -5.47 -46.68
N ALA A 18 31.90 -4.47 -45.97
CA ALA A 18 31.62 -4.28 -44.56
C ALA A 18 30.15 -3.87 -44.40
N LEU A 19 29.27 -4.84 -44.17
CA LEU A 19 27.95 -4.59 -43.60
C LEU A 19 28.16 -4.17 -42.13
N PHE A 20 28.35 -2.86 -41.91
CA PHE A 20 28.08 -2.27 -40.60
C PHE A 20 26.57 -2.37 -40.36
N SER A 21 26.16 -3.47 -39.74
CA SER A 21 24.90 -3.52 -39.03
C SER A 21 25.06 -2.55 -37.85
N LEU A 22 24.45 -1.36 -37.97
CA LEU A 22 24.18 -0.52 -36.80
C LEU A 22 23.19 -1.28 -35.92
N THR A 23 23.69 -2.23 -35.12
CA THR A 23 23.00 -2.60 -33.88
C THR A 23 23.16 -1.40 -32.97
N THR A 24 22.20 -0.49 -33.01
CA THR A 24 22.00 0.44 -31.90
C THR A 24 21.76 -0.44 -30.68
N VAL A 25 22.80 -0.64 -29.88
CA VAL A 25 22.65 -1.17 -28.54
C VAL A 25 21.75 -0.16 -27.83
N VAL A 26 20.46 -0.51 -27.69
CA VAL A 26 19.58 0.20 -26.79
C VAL A 26 20.14 -0.10 -25.42
N GLN A 27 21.00 0.79 -24.93
CA GLN A 27 21.45 0.74 -23.55
C GLN A 27 20.18 0.86 -22.72
N ALA A 28 19.84 -0.20 -21.99
CA ALA A 28 18.70 -0.18 -21.09
C ALA A 28 18.92 1.00 -20.14
N MET A 29 18.07 2.03 -20.26
CA MET A 29 18.04 3.09 -19.26
C MET A 29 17.50 2.45 -18.00
N THR A 30 18.38 2.11 -17.07
CA THR A 30 17.96 1.73 -15.74
C THR A 30 17.47 3.00 -15.07
N PHE A 31 16.17 3.11 -14.80
CA PHE A 31 15.66 4.16 -13.93
C PHE A 31 16.50 4.15 -12.66
N SER A 32 17.24 5.24 -12.44
CA SER A 32 17.94 5.48 -11.20
C SER A 32 16.90 5.85 -10.17
N SER A 33 16.78 5.04 -9.12
CA SER A 33 15.83 5.31 -8.06
C SER A 33 16.13 6.64 -7.39
N LEU A 34 15.07 7.27 -6.91
CA LEU A 34 15.20 8.53 -6.20
C LEU A 34 15.66 8.25 -4.78
N SER A 35 16.79 8.83 -4.39
CA SER A 35 17.21 8.82 -2.99
C SER A 35 16.12 9.44 -2.12
N ALA A 36 16.07 9.08 -0.83
CA ALA A 36 15.13 9.66 0.12
C ALA A 36 15.21 11.20 0.16
N GLN A 37 16.42 11.76 -0.02
CA GLN A 37 16.61 13.21 -0.09
C GLN A 37 15.92 13.81 -1.32
N GLN A 38 16.16 13.24 -2.51
CA GLN A 38 15.51 13.70 -3.73
C GLN A 38 13.99 13.56 -3.64
N TYR A 39 13.49 12.45 -3.09
CA TYR A 39 12.06 12.26 -2.87
C TYR A 39 11.44 13.36 -2.02
N ASN A 40 12.09 13.71 -0.91
CA ASN A 40 11.59 14.73 0.00
C ASN A 40 11.53 16.14 -0.62
N GLU A 41 12.28 16.42 -1.69
CA GLU A 41 12.24 17.73 -2.37
C GLU A 41 10.92 17.99 -3.10
N PHE A 42 10.20 16.94 -3.52
CA PHE A 42 8.92 17.06 -4.23
C PHE A 42 7.75 16.39 -3.51
N LYS A 43 8.01 15.71 -2.38
CA LYS A 43 6.95 15.20 -1.50
C LYS A 43 6.02 16.33 -1.09
N GLN A 44 4.75 16.21 -1.44
CA GLN A 44 3.71 17.16 -1.11
C GLN A 44 3.42 17.12 0.40
N ALA A 45 3.63 18.25 1.06
CA ALA A 45 3.31 18.44 2.46
C ALA A 45 1.79 18.42 2.70
N GLY A 46 1.38 18.05 3.92
CA GLY A 46 -0.02 18.06 4.36
C GLY A 46 -0.86 16.85 3.93
N LEU A 47 -0.28 15.89 3.22
CA LEU A 47 -0.96 14.65 2.78
C LEU A 47 -0.54 13.41 3.60
N ASP A 48 0.12 13.61 4.72
CA ASP A 48 0.43 12.55 5.69
C ASP A 48 -0.80 12.31 6.58
N LYS A 49 -1.78 11.58 6.04
CA LYS A 49 -3.11 11.38 6.65
C LYS A 49 -3.59 9.95 6.40
N GLN A 50 -4.37 9.42 7.34
CA GLN A 50 -5.07 8.13 7.19
C GLN A 50 -6.10 8.17 6.06
N GLN A 51 -6.83 9.28 5.96
CA GLN A 51 -7.88 9.50 4.98
C GLN A 51 -7.64 10.83 4.28
N LEU A 52 -7.56 10.81 2.95
CA LEU A 52 -7.55 11.98 2.10
C LEU A 52 -8.91 12.18 1.45
N VAL A 53 -9.41 13.40 1.52
CA VAL A 53 -10.69 13.79 0.92
C VAL A 53 -10.48 14.79 -0.20
N HIS A 54 -11.51 15.05 -1.01
CA HIS A 54 -11.41 15.99 -2.14
C HIS A 54 -10.91 17.39 -1.69
N SER A 55 -11.34 17.89 -0.53
CA SER A 55 -10.90 19.19 -0.01
C SER A 55 -9.42 19.24 0.37
N ASP A 56 -8.76 18.10 0.60
CA ASP A 56 -7.32 18.07 0.87
C ASP A 56 -6.50 18.30 -0.42
N ILE A 57 -6.98 17.79 -1.56
CA ILE A 57 -6.25 17.86 -2.82
C ILE A 57 -6.72 19.00 -3.73
N ALA A 58 -7.95 19.48 -3.60
CA ALA A 58 -8.50 20.52 -4.48
C ALA A 58 -7.63 21.80 -4.53
N PRO A 59 -7.06 22.32 -3.43
CA PRO A 59 -6.13 23.45 -3.49
C PRO A 59 -4.85 23.14 -4.28
N LEU A 60 -4.34 21.90 -4.16
CA LEU A 60 -3.15 21.44 -4.88
C LEU A 60 -3.41 21.30 -6.37
N LEU A 61 -4.57 20.75 -6.74
CA LEU A 61 -5.03 20.69 -8.12
C LEU A 61 -5.14 22.09 -8.74
N ALA A 62 -5.73 23.04 -8.01
CA ALA A 62 -5.85 24.43 -8.45
C ALA A 62 -4.48 25.12 -8.64
N GLN A 63 -3.50 24.81 -7.78
CA GLN A 63 -2.12 25.26 -7.94
C GLN A 63 -1.49 24.67 -9.22
N HIS A 64 -1.61 23.35 -9.43
CA HIS A 64 -1.07 22.70 -10.62
C HIS A 64 -1.74 23.15 -11.91
N GLN A 65 -3.02 23.55 -11.87
CA GLN A 65 -3.73 24.08 -13.04
C GLN A 65 -3.09 25.36 -13.62
N GLN A 66 -2.29 26.08 -12.83
CA GLN A 66 -1.52 27.24 -13.31
C GLN A 66 -0.27 26.85 -14.11
N ASN A 67 0.14 25.59 -14.07
CA ASN A 67 1.32 25.12 -14.78
C ASN A 67 0.94 24.66 -16.21
N PRO A 68 1.52 25.26 -17.27
CA PRO A 68 1.16 24.94 -18.66
C PRO A 68 1.54 23.51 -19.09
N LEU A 69 2.33 22.78 -18.30
CA LEU A 69 2.61 21.36 -18.54
C LEU A 69 1.37 20.47 -18.37
N PHE A 70 0.36 20.93 -17.62
CA PHE A 70 -0.78 20.13 -17.20
C PHE A 70 -2.07 20.65 -17.82
N ARG A 71 -2.79 19.79 -18.53
CA ARG A 71 -4.10 20.12 -19.11
C ARG A 71 -5.19 19.50 -18.25
N PHE A 72 -5.89 20.35 -17.51
CA PHE A 72 -6.99 19.94 -16.64
C PHE A 72 -8.32 19.91 -17.39
N ALA A 73 -9.15 18.92 -17.07
CA ALA A 73 -10.55 18.86 -17.45
C ALA A 73 -11.36 18.23 -16.32
N GLN A 74 -12.61 18.63 -16.15
CA GLN A 74 -13.55 17.88 -15.33
C GLN A 74 -14.06 16.70 -16.15
N ALA A 75 -13.75 15.47 -15.74
CA ALA A 75 -14.19 14.26 -16.42
C ALA A 75 -15.67 13.95 -16.18
N GLY A 76 -16.19 14.42 -15.05
CA GLY A 76 -17.59 14.26 -14.66
C GLY A 76 -17.77 14.63 -13.18
N GLU A 77 -18.81 14.06 -12.58
CA GLU A 77 -19.18 14.27 -11.18
C GLU A 77 -19.53 12.94 -10.53
N SER A 78 -19.27 12.85 -9.24
CA SER A 78 -19.75 11.79 -8.36
C SER A 78 -21.26 11.88 -8.13
N ALA A 79 -21.83 10.89 -7.45
CA ALA A 79 -23.26 10.85 -7.14
C ALA A 79 -23.77 12.04 -6.29
N GLN A 80 -22.93 12.66 -5.46
CA GLN A 80 -23.27 13.90 -4.74
C GLN A 80 -22.88 15.19 -5.47
N GLY A 81 -22.38 15.10 -6.71
CA GLY A 81 -22.01 16.27 -7.51
C GLY A 81 -20.58 16.77 -7.26
N THR A 82 -19.77 16.05 -6.47
CA THR A 82 -18.35 16.41 -6.30
C THR A 82 -17.58 16.16 -7.60
N PRO A 83 -16.80 17.13 -8.12
CA PRO A 83 -16.08 16.99 -9.38
C PRO A 83 -15.05 15.84 -9.39
N ILE A 84 -14.97 15.14 -10.52
CA ILE A 84 -13.91 14.17 -10.82
C ILE A 84 -12.97 14.80 -11.84
N TRP A 85 -11.72 15.02 -11.44
CA TRP A 85 -10.71 15.69 -12.27
C TRP A 85 -9.90 14.73 -13.13
N GLN A 86 -9.60 15.17 -14.35
CA GLN A 86 -8.67 14.55 -15.28
C GLN A 86 -7.50 15.51 -15.54
N ILE A 87 -6.27 14.97 -15.58
CA ILE A 87 -5.06 15.73 -15.86
C ILE A 87 -4.29 15.04 -16.99
N ASP A 88 -4.09 15.73 -18.11
CA ASP A 88 -3.31 15.23 -19.24
C ASP A 88 -1.93 15.90 -19.32
N ILE A 89 -0.89 15.09 -19.57
CA ILE A 89 0.52 15.50 -19.62
C ILE A 89 1.19 14.83 -20.82
N GLY A 90 2.01 15.58 -21.57
CA GLY A 90 2.63 15.09 -22.81
C GLY A 90 1.67 15.10 -24.00
N SER A 91 2.14 14.59 -25.14
CA SER A 91 1.42 14.55 -26.41
C SER A 91 1.78 13.36 -27.29
N GLY A 92 2.52 12.39 -26.73
CA GLY A 92 2.97 11.25 -27.50
C GLY A 92 1.92 10.18 -27.76
N PRO A 93 2.18 9.27 -28.71
CA PRO A 93 1.18 8.30 -29.18
C PRO A 93 0.89 7.18 -28.18
N VAL A 94 1.82 6.85 -27.28
CA VAL A 94 1.62 5.81 -26.27
C VAL A 94 0.84 6.39 -25.09
N LYS A 95 -0.27 5.77 -24.73
CA LYS A 95 -1.22 6.33 -23.76
C LYS A 95 -1.22 5.56 -22.45
N ILE A 96 -1.02 6.27 -21.35
CA ILE A 96 -1.07 5.72 -20.00
C ILE A 96 -2.27 6.35 -19.27
N LEU A 97 -3.18 5.53 -18.78
CA LEU A 97 -4.26 5.95 -17.89
C LEU A 97 -3.94 5.48 -16.47
N ALA A 98 -3.82 6.38 -15.51
CA ALA A 98 -3.67 6.06 -14.10
C ALA A 98 -4.84 6.63 -13.30
N TRP A 99 -5.40 5.84 -12.38
CA TRP A 99 -6.51 6.28 -11.53
C TRP A 99 -6.32 5.76 -10.11
N SER A 100 -6.77 6.54 -9.13
CA SER A 100 -6.68 6.19 -7.72
C SER A 100 -7.97 6.49 -6.96
N GLN A 101 -8.06 5.92 -5.76
CA GLN A 101 -9.12 6.15 -4.78
C GLN A 101 -10.52 6.00 -5.40
N MET A 102 -10.71 4.90 -6.13
CA MET A 102 -12.04 4.44 -6.55
C MET A 102 -12.79 3.76 -5.39
N HIS A 103 -12.04 3.18 -4.45
CA HIS A 103 -12.50 3.00 -3.09
C HIS A 103 -12.08 4.23 -2.31
N GLY A 104 -13.00 4.80 -1.55
CA GLY A 104 -12.78 6.10 -0.89
C GLY A 104 -11.75 6.05 0.23
N ASP A 105 -11.62 4.91 0.89
CA ASP A 105 -10.72 4.65 2.03
C ASP A 105 -9.27 4.31 1.66
N GLU A 106 -8.89 4.49 0.38
CA GLU A 106 -7.59 4.10 -0.16
C GLU A 106 -6.79 5.32 -0.67
N SER A 107 -6.21 6.06 0.28
CA SER A 107 -5.64 7.40 0.03
C SER A 107 -4.21 7.43 -0.46
N THR A 108 -3.45 6.34 -0.31
CA THR A 108 -1.99 6.34 -0.49
C THR A 108 -1.59 6.80 -1.90
N ALA A 109 -2.23 6.23 -2.93
CA ALA A 109 -1.90 6.53 -4.31
C ALA A 109 -2.31 7.95 -4.75
N THR A 110 -3.40 8.51 -4.20
CA THR A 110 -3.79 9.90 -4.47
C THR A 110 -2.71 10.87 -3.98
N ALA A 111 -2.11 10.59 -2.82
CA ALA A 111 -0.96 11.36 -2.33
C ALA A 111 0.26 11.22 -3.25
N ALA A 112 0.56 9.99 -3.68
CA ALA A 112 1.67 9.71 -4.59
C ALA A 112 1.51 10.40 -5.97
N LEU A 113 0.28 10.57 -6.45
CA LEU A 113 -0.01 11.34 -7.67
C LEU A 113 0.27 12.83 -7.49
N MET A 114 0.05 13.40 -6.30
CA MET A 114 0.44 14.80 -6.04
C MET A 114 1.97 14.95 -6.02
N ASP A 115 2.68 13.97 -5.45
CA ASP A 115 4.15 13.94 -5.49
C ASP A 115 4.68 13.82 -6.93
N LEU A 116 4.02 13.00 -7.75
CA LEU A 116 4.32 12.87 -9.17
C LEU A 116 4.13 14.21 -9.89
N LEU A 117 3.04 14.93 -9.65
CA LEU A 117 2.80 16.24 -10.26
C LEU A 117 3.87 17.26 -9.84
N ASN A 118 4.27 17.28 -8.56
CA ASN A 118 5.37 18.11 -8.08
C ASN A 118 6.69 17.76 -8.77
N PHE A 119 7.03 16.47 -8.88
CA PHE A 119 8.23 16.02 -9.56
C PHE A 119 8.23 16.44 -11.03
N ILE A 120 7.11 16.23 -11.75
CA ILE A 120 6.97 16.65 -13.14
C ILE A 120 7.07 18.18 -13.24
N ALA A 121 6.46 18.95 -12.34
CA ALA A 121 6.47 20.41 -12.41
C ALA A 121 7.86 21.04 -12.18
N ALA A 122 8.73 20.37 -11.43
CA ALA A 122 10.00 20.94 -10.97
C ALA A 122 11.01 21.17 -12.11
N GLU A 123 11.55 22.38 -12.25
CA GLU A 123 12.37 22.76 -13.41
C GLU A 123 13.64 21.91 -13.57
N GLN A 124 14.25 21.48 -12.46
CA GLN A 124 15.41 20.59 -12.47
C GLN A 124 15.15 19.25 -13.18
N ASN A 125 13.88 18.84 -13.31
CA ASN A 125 13.47 17.61 -13.97
C ASN A 125 13.11 17.80 -15.46
N SER A 126 13.42 18.96 -16.07
CA SER A 126 13.13 19.25 -17.48
C SER A 126 13.77 18.25 -18.45
N ASN A 127 15.01 17.84 -18.20
CA ASN A 127 15.70 16.82 -19.00
C ASN A 127 15.01 15.47 -18.93
N TRP A 128 14.57 15.06 -17.73
CA TRP A 128 13.81 13.82 -17.54
C TRP A 128 12.48 13.88 -18.31
N ARG A 129 11.72 14.96 -18.17
CA ARG A 129 10.45 15.16 -18.90
C ARG A 129 10.62 15.09 -20.42
N ALA A 130 11.66 15.73 -20.94
CA ALA A 130 11.91 15.82 -22.38
C ALA A 130 12.10 14.45 -23.04
N GLN A 131 12.50 13.41 -22.28
CA GLN A 131 12.72 12.07 -22.80
C GLN A 131 11.42 11.34 -23.19
N TRP A 132 10.29 11.74 -22.61
CA TRP A 132 9.01 11.02 -22.77
C TRP A 132 7.83 11.89 -23.23
N LEU A 133 7.84 13.22 -23.04
CA LEU A 133 6.67 14.08 -23.36
C LEU A 133 6.14 13.92 -24.80
N SER A 134 7.02 13.65 -25.78
CA SER A 134 6.63 13.42 -27.18
C SER A 134 6.33 11.95 -27.52
N LYS A 135 6.56 11.03 -26.58
CA LYS A 135 6.38 9.57 -26.75
C LYS A 135 5.16 9.05 -26.00
N VAL A 136 4.87 9.65 -24.85
CA VAL A 136 3.78 9.28 -23.95
C VAL A 136 2.79 10.43 -23.79
N THR A 137 1.50 10.09 -23.75
CA THR A 137 0.46 10.92 -23.15
C THR A 137 0.00 10.25 -21.87
N LEU A 138 0.22 10.89 -20.74
CA LEU A 138 -0.21 10.45 -19.42
C LEU A 138 -1.54 11.13 -19.07
N ARG A 139 -2.53 10.34 -18.65
CA ARG A 139 -3.82 10.80 -18.14
C ARG A 139 -4.00 10.31 -16.71
N LEU A 140 -4.23 11.24 -15.79
CA LEU A 140 -4.44 10.95 -14.36
C LEU A 140 -5.88 11.23 -13.97
N LEU A 141 -6.48 10.34 -13.17
CA LEU A 141 -7.70 10.57 -12.39
C LEU A 141 -7.35 10.44 -10.90
N PRO A 142 -6.97 11.55 -10.22
CA PRO A 142 -6.43 11.49 -8.87
C PRO A 142 -7.41 11.03 -7.78
N MET A 143 -8.72 11.06 -8.05
CA MET A 143 -9.74 10.65 -7.09
C MET A 143 -11.02 10.31 -7.86
N VAL A 144 -11.29 9.02 -8.04
CA VAL A 144 -12.49 8.55 -8.76
C VAL A 144 -13.74 8.60 -7.89
N ASN A 145 -13.62 8.33 -6.58
CA ASN A 145 -14.73 8.28 -5.64
C ASN A 145 -14.59 9.34 -4.52
N PRO A 146 -14.78 10.63 -4.84
CA PRO A 146 -14.65 11.70 -3.85
C PRO A 146 -15.69 11.61 -2.72
N ASP A 147 -16.88 11.06 -3.00
CA ASP A 147 -17.93 10.87 -1.99
C ASP A 147 -17.57 9.80 -0.97
N GLY A 148 -17.08 8.64 -1.44
CA GLY A 148 -16.57 7.59 -0.58
C GLY A 148 -15.38 8.07 0.24
N ALA A 149 -14.50 8.88 -0.37
CA ALA A 149 -13.35 9.46 0.33
C ALA A 149 -13.78 10.36 1.48
N LEU A 150 -14.77 11.25 1.27
CA LEU A 150 -15.35 12.08 2.32
C LEU A 150 -15.94 11.24 3.48
N ALA A 151 -16.52 10.09 3.16
CA ALA A 151 -17.10 9.18 4.13
C ALA A 151 -16.10 8.20 4.78
N GLY A 152 -14.84 8.16 4.34
CA GLY A 152 -13.88 7.13 4.74
C GLY A 152 -14.35 5.72 4.42
N SER A 153 -14.98 5.55 3.25
CA SER A 153 -15.68 4.33 2.86
C SER A 153 -15.15 3.78 1.55
N ARG A 154 -14.98 2.45 1.51
CA ARG A 154 -14.75 1.69 0.27
C ARG A 154 -15.80 1.97 -0.80
N PHE A 155 -17.05 2.18 -0.40
CA PHE A 155 -18.20 2.33 -1.31
C PHE A 155 -18.42 3.79 -1.69
N ASN A 156 -19.11 4.04 -2.82
CA ASN A 156 -19.57 5.40 -3.13
C ASN A 156 -20.75 5.81 -2.23
N SER A 157 -21.28 7.03 -2.40
CA SER A 157 -22.41 7.55 -1.60
C SER A 157 -23.71 6.75 -1.73
N MET A 158 -23.84 5.86 -2.72
CA MET A 158 -24.98 4.95 -2.88
C MET A 158 -24.75 3.56 -2.25
N GLY A 159 -23.60 3.34 -1.58
CA GLY A 159 -23.25 2.05 -0.99
C GLY A 159 -22.79 0.99 -2.01
N ILE A 160 -22.45 1.40 -3.24
CA ILE A 160 -21.99 0.48 -4.30
C ILE A 160 -20.46 0.49 -4.36
N ASP A 161 -19.86 -0.70 -4.41
CA ASP A 161 -18.43 -0.85 -4.73
C ASP A 161 -18.24 -0.61 -6.24
N ILE A 162 -17.62 0.52 -6.60
CA ILE A 162 -17.36 0.90 -8.00
C ILE A 162 -16.55 -0.19 -8.71
N ASN A 163 -15.61 -0.85 -8.02
CA ASN A 163 -14.82 -1.95 -8.56
C ASN A 163 -15.57 -3.30 -8.60
N ARG A 164 -16.88 -3.28 -8.39
CA ARG A 164 -17.81 -4.39 -8.61
C ARG A 164 -18.92 -4.04 -9.60
N ASP A 165 -18.82 -2.86 -10.23
CA ASP A 165 -19.81 -2.25 -11.10
C ASP A 165 -19.28 -1.95 -12.53
N ALA A 166 -18.10 -2.46 -12.91
CA ALA A 166 -17.49 -2.15 -14.22
C ALA A 166 -18.29 -2.61 -15.45
N LYS A 167 -19.30 -3.46 -15.24
CA LYS A 167 -20.15 -4.06 -16.29
C LYS A 167 -21.53 -3.48 -16.32
N ALA A 168 -22.13 -3.26 -15.14
CA ALA A 168 -23.46 -2.69 -15.02
C ALA A 168 -23.43 -1.15 -15.09
N LEU A 169 -22.32 -0.52 -14.66
CA LEU A 169 -22.08 0.92 -14.73
C LEU A 169 -23.23 1.74 -14.11
N GLN A 170 -23.73 1.28 -12.97
CA GLN A 170 -24.81 1.92 -12.22
C GLN A 170 -24.34 3.18 -11.48
N THR A 171 -23.07 3.21 -11.08
CA THR A 171 -22.43 4.34 -10.42
C THR A 171 -22.06 5.46 -11.42
N PRO A 172 -22.31 6.74 -11.11
CA PRO A 172 -21.80 7.87 -11.89
C PRO A 172 -20.28 7.81 -12.06
N GLU A 173 -19.56 7.50 -10.98
CA GLU A 173 -18.10 7.41 -10.95
C GLU A 173 -17.58 6.31 -11.89
N GLY A 174 -18.20 5.12 -11.85
CA GLY A 174 -17.87 4.03 -12.76
C GLY A 174 -18.15 4.36 -14.23
N ARG A 175 -19.26 5.07 -14.51
CA ARG A 175 -19.54 5.57 -15.88
C ARG A 175 -18.47 6.54 -16.36
N VAL A 176 -18.06 7.50 -15.52
CA VAL A 176 -17.00 8.46 -15.85
C VAL A 176 -15.70 7.73 -16.18
N LEU A 177 -15.24 6.83 -15.32
CA LEU A 177 -14.00 6.08 -15.54
C LEU A 177 -14.05 5.25 -16.84
N MET A 178 -15.15 4.55 -17.09
CA MET A 178 -15.35 3.77 -18.33
C MET A 178 -15.36 4.67 -19.58
N GLN A 179 -16.04 5.82 -19.52
CA GLN A 179 -16.10 6.78 -20.63
C GLN A 179 -14.72 7.35 -20.94
N VAL A 180 -13.97 7.74 -19.91
CA VAL A 180 -12.59 8.20 -20.05
C VAL A 180 -11.72 7.14 -20.74
N ALA A 181 -11.77 5.88 -20.27
CA ALA A 181 -10.98 4.80 -20.86
C ALA A 181 -11.36 4.54 -22.33
N LYS A 182 -12.65 4.49 -22.66
CA LYS A 182 -13.14 4.29 -24.03
C LYS A 182 -12.76 5.43 -24.98
N ALA A 183 -12.83 6.68 -24.50
CA ALA A 183 -12.47 7.85 -25.30
C ALA A 183 -10.96 7.96 -25.48
N PHE A 184 -10.19 7.72 -24.41
CA PHE A 184 -8.75 7.86 -24.42
C PHE A 184 -8.07 6.71 -25.19
N LYS A 185 -8.59 5.48 -25.05
CA LYS A 185 -8.03 4.22 -25.58
C LYS A 185 -6.57 4.04 -25.12
N PRO A 186 -6.34 3.86 -23.80
CA PRO A 186 -4.99 3.71 -23.28
C PRO A 186 -4.33 2.42 -23.76
N ASP A 187 -3.01 2.45 -23.95
CA ASP A 187 -2.18 1.25 -24.15
C ASP A 187 -1.87 0.57 -22.81
N PHE A 188 -1.73 1.38 -21.75
CA PHE A 188 -1.44 0.95 -20.38
C PHE A 188 -2.44 1.55 -19.38
N GLY A 189 -2.84 0.73 -18.41
CA GLY A 189 -3.69 1.14 -17.30
C GLY A 189 -2.97 0.92 -15.96
N LEU A 190 -2.86 1.93 -15.12
CA LEU A 190 -2.30 1.81 -13.78
C LEU A 190 -3.45 1.97 -12.77
N ASN A 191 -3.87 0.83 -12.22
CA ASN A 191 -4.92 0.73 -11.22
C ASN A 191 -4.30 0.87 -9.83
N LEU A 192 -4.55 1.98 -9.14
CA LEU A 192 -3.88 2.31 -7.90
C LEU A 192 -4.82 2.15 -6.70
N HIS A 193 -4.47 1.26 -5.78
CA HIS A 193 -5.29 0.82 -4.65
C HIS A 193 -4.46 0.74 -3.35
N ASP A 194 -5.17 0.58 -2.23
CA ASP A 194 -4.59 0.15 -0.96
C ASP A 194 -5.11 -1.26 -0.61
N GLN A 195 -4.23 -2.08 -0.02
CA GLN A 195 -4.60 -3.35 0.57
C GLN A 195 -4.59 -3.27 2.10
N ASN A 196 -5.19 -4.29 2.73
CA ASN A 196 -5.15 -4.41 4.18
C ASN A 196 -3.69 -4.49 4.68
N ARG A 197 -3.38 -3.92 5.84
CA ARG A 197 -2.05 -3.99 6.44
C ARG A 197 -1.67 -5.38 6.94
N PHE A 198 -2.58 -6.35 6.99
CA PHE A 198 -2.31 -7.69 7.51
C PHE A 198 -1.77 -8.69 6.47
N TYR A 199 -1.55 -8.25 5.23
CA TYR A 199 -0.95 -9.11 4.20
C TYR A 199 0.55 -9.30 4.40
N ALA A 200 1.00 -10.56 4.31
CA ALA A 200 2.42 -10.93 4.28
C ALA A 200 2.89 -11.25 2.86
N VAL A 201 4.21 -11.22 2.64
CA VAL A 201 4.84 -11.66 1.38
C VAL A 201 5.01 -13.19 1.40
N GLY A 202 4.21 -13.91 0.62
CA GLY A 202 4.21 -15.38 0.61
C GLY A 202 4.08 -15.96 2.01
N ASP A 203 4.96 -16.92 2.33
CA ASP A 203 5.06 -17.52 3.66
C ASP A 203 6.06 -16.83 4.58
N SER A 204 6.59 -15.67 4.19
CA SER A 204 7.49 -14.90 5.05
C SER A 204 6.71 -14.16 6.16
N ASN A 205 7.45 -13.70 7.17
CA ASN A 205 6.93 -12.85 8.24
C ASN A 205 7.06 -11.35 7.92
N LYS A 206 7.27 -10.99 6.64
CA LYS A 206 7.38 -9.58 6.21
C LYS A 206 6.05 -9.08 5.65
N PRO A 207 5.63 -7.84 5.98
CA PRO A 207 4.45 -7.24 5.40
C PRO A 207 4.62 -7.00 3.90
N ALA A 208 3.57 -7.28 3.14
CA ALA A 208 3.49 -6.92 1.72
C ALA A 208 3.18 -5.42 1.62
N THR A 209 4.21 -4.58 1.56
CA THR A 209 4.05 -3.12 1.45
C THR A 209 3.60 -2.72 0.05
N ILE A 210 4.01 -3.44 -0.99
CA ILE A 210 3.47 -3.32 -2.34
C ILE A 210 3.07 -4.71 -2.85
N SER A 211 1.83 -4.84 -3.34
CA SER A 211 1.46 -6.00 -4.17
C SER A 211 1.18 -5.56 -5.61
N LEU A 212 1.63 -6.35 -6.58
CA LEU A 212 1.45 -6.08 -8.01
C LEU A 212 0.62 -7.17 -8.68
N LEU A 213 -0.15 -6.84 -9.70
CA LEU A 213 -0.88 -7.84 -10.49
C LEU A 213 -1.06 -7.36 -11.92
N ALA A 214 -0.85 -8.27 -12.88
CA ALA A 214 -1.34 -8.13 -14.24
C ALA A 214 -2.70 -8.85 -14.32
N PRO A 215 -3.84 -8.11 -14.26
CA PRO A 215 -5.16 -8.70 -14.11
C PRO A 215 -5.48 -9.71 -15.21
N ALA A 216 -6.21 -10.76 -14.86
CA ALA A 216 -6.73 -11.70 -15.84
C ALA A 216 -7.86 -11.04 -16.65
N PHE A 217 -8.06 -11.49 -17.88
CA PHE A 217 -9.21 -11.09 -18.71
C PHE A 217 -10.23 -12.23 -18.91
N ASN A 218 -9.93 -13.42 -18.39
CA ASN A 218 -10.80 -14.59 -18.39
C ASN A 218 -10.44 -15.55 -17.24
N ASP A 219 -11.33 -16.51 -16.95
CA ASP A 219 -11.14 -17.52 -15.89
C ASP A 219 -9.92 -18.42 -16.12
N ALA A 220 -9.56 -18.69 -17.38
CA ALA A 220 -8.39 -19.48 -17.75
C ALA A 220 -7.06 -18.77 -17.43
N LYS A 221 -7.11 -17.46 -17.14
CA LYS A 221 -5.96 -16.60 -16.88
C LYS A 221 -4.96 -16.67 -18.05
N ASP A 222 -5.48 -16.63 -19.28
CA ASP A 222 -4.65 -16.61 -20.48
C ASP A 222 -3.70 -15.39 -20.50
N ILE A 223 -2.60 -15.52 -21.25
CA ILE A 223 -1.62 -14.46 -21.46
C ILE A 223 -1.68 -14.04 -22.93
N ASP A 224 -2.43 -12.98 -23.21
CA ASP A 224 -2.46 -12.33 -24.50
C ASP A 224 -1.33 -11.29 -24.63
N ALA A 225 -1.30 -10.56 -25.75
CA ALA A 225 -0.26 -9.56 -25.98
C ALA A 225 -0.33 -8.40 -24.97
N ALA A 226 -1.53 -7.96 -24.55
CA ALA A 226 -1.68 -6.85 -23.62
C ALA A 226 -1.24 -7.25 -22.21
N ARG A 227 -1.72 -8.40 -21.72
CA ARG A 227 -1.34 -8.91 -20.39
C ARG A 227 0.14 -9.26 -20.32
N LYS A 228 0.73 -9.77 -21.42
CA LYS A 228 2.19 -9.96 -21.51
C LYS A 228 2.94 -8.65 -21.25
N LYS A 229 2.55 -7.53 -21.88
CA LYS A 229 3.20 -6.22 -21.66
C LYS A 229 3.05 -5.75 -20.22
N ALA A 230 1.89 -5.96 -19.60
CA ALA A 230 1.68 -5.64 -18.18
C ALA A 230 2.60 -6.46 -17.26
N MET A 231 2.69 -7.78 -17.48
CA MET A 231 3.61 -8.64 -16.73
C MET A 231 5.08 -8.20 -16.88
N GLN A 232 5.46 -7.80 -18.09
CA GLN A 232 6.79 -7.30 -18.38
C GLN A 232 7.08 -5.97 -17.67
N LEU A 233 6.13 -5.03 -17.66
CA LEU A 233 6.25 -3.79 -16.90
C LEU A 233 6.36 -4.07 -15.39
N ILE A 234 5.61 -5.04 -14.88
CA ILE A 234 5.75 -5.49 -13.48
C ILE A 234 7.15 -6.08 -13.22
N GLY A 235 7.80 -6.68 -14.22
CA GLY A 235 9.21 -7.09 -14.12
C GLY A 235 10.13 -5.92 -13.76
N ASP A 236 10.00 -4.78 -14.45
CA ASP A 236 10.78 -3.57 -14.13
C ASP A 236 10.42 -3.02 -12.73
N MET A 237 9.14 -3.07 -12.36
CA MET A 237 8.68 -2.70 -11.02
C MET A 237 9.29 -3.59 -9.94
N ALA A 238 9.41 -4.89 -10.21
CA ALA A 238 10.01 -5.84 -9.29
C ALA A 238 11.51 -5.57 -9.09
N ASP A 239 12.24 -5.24 -10.16
CA ASP A 239 13.65 -4.87 -10.08
C ASP A 239 13.86 -3.56 -9.28
N LEU A 240 12.94 -2.59 -9.42
CA LEU A 240 12.96 -1.39 -8.58
C LEU A 240 12.72 -1.74 -7.11
N LEU A 241 11.67 -2.48 -6.80
CA LEU A 241 11.30 -2.82 -5.42
C LEU A 241 12.31 -3.74 -4.74
N ALA A 242 12.97 -4.63 -5.49
CA ALA A 242 14.05 -5.47 -4.98
C ALA A 242 15.27 -4.64 -4.54
N ARG A 243 15.47 -3.44 -5.12
CA ARG A 243 16.53 -2.51 -4.72
C ARG A 243 16.08 -1.60 -3.57
N GLU A 244 14.87 -1.06 -3.65
CA GLU A 244 14.38 -0.03 -2.72
C GLU A 244 13.83 -0.60 -1.41
N LEU A 245 13.11 -1.72 -1.46
CA LEU A 245 12.51 -2.35 -0.29
C LEU A 245 12.54 -3.90 -0.36
N PRO A 246 13.73 -4.52 -0.22
CA PRO A 246 13.90 -5.95 -0.41
C PRO A 246 13.00 -6.81 0.49
N GLY A 247 12.20 -7.68 -0.14
CA GLY A 247 11.35 -8.65 0.55
C GLY A 247 9.98 -8.13 1.01
N HIS A 248 9.56 -6.95 0.54
CA HIS A 248 8.23 -6.37 0.80
C HIS A 248 7.32 -6.30 -0.43
N LEU A 249 7.73 -6.96 -1.52
CA LEU A 249 6.96 -7.09 -2.76
C LEU A 249 6.23 -8.43 -2.79
N ALA A 250 4.93 -8.38 -3.08
CA ALA A 250 4.11 -9.55 -3.36
C ALA A 250 3.33 -9.41 -4.67
N LYS A 251 2.70 -10.49 -5.10
CA LYS A 251 1.72 -10.54 -6.17
C LYS A 251 0.34 -10.60 -5.55
N TYR A 252 -0.58 -9.77 -6.02
CA TYR A 252 -1.96 -9.82 -5.53
C TYR A 252 -2.69 -11.07 -6.07
N ASP A 253 -3.74 -11.52 -5.38
CA ASP A 253 -4.58 -12.62 -5.86
C ASP A 253 -5.04 -12.38 -7.30
N ASP A 254 -4.83 -13.37 -8.17
CA ASP A 254 -5.06 -13.26 -9.60
C ASP A 254 -6.37 -13.93 -10.05
N THR A 255 -7.29 -14.16 -9.12
CA THR A 255 -8.64 -14.66 -9.41
C THR A 255 -9.37 -13.68 -10.33
N PHE A 256 -9.85 -14.20 -11.47
CA PHE A 256 -10.59 -13.39 -12.43
C PHE A 256 -11.89 -12.86 -11.79
N SER A 257 -12.04 -11.54 -11.81
CA SER A 257 -13.20 -10.83 -11.34
C SER A 257 -13.86 -10.13 -12.51
N TRP A 258 -14.85 -10.79 -13.12
CA TRP A 258 -15.53 -10.27 -14.32
C TRP A 258 -16.16 -8.87 -14.16
N ARG A 259 -16.35 -8.38 -12.92
CA ARG A 259 -16.99 -7.09 -12.60
C ARG A 259 -16.03 -5.99 -12.17
N SER A 260 -14.73 -6.27 -12.04
CA SER A 260 -13.72 -5.27 -11.67
C SER A 260 -13.30 -4.44 -12.88
N PHE A 261 -12.84 -3.22 -12.61
CA PHE A 261 -12.32 -2.33 -13.66
C PHE A 261 -10.98 -2.84 -14.21
N GLY A 262 -10.10 -3.37 -13.35
CA GLY A 262 -8.80 -3.94 -13.77
C GLY A 262 -8.96 -5.02 -14.84
N ASP A 263 -9.73 -6.06 -14.55
CA ASP A 263 -10.01 -7.19 -15.44
C ASP A 263 -10.82 -6.75 -16.67
N THR A 264 -11.78 -5.84 -16.49
CA THR A 264 -12.54 -5.28 -17.61
C THR A 264 -11.64 -4.54 -18.59
N PHE A 265 -10.72 -3.72 -18.10
CA PHE A 265 -9.77 -2.99 -18.94
C PHE A 265 -8.73 -3.93 -19.56
N ALA A 266 -8.27 -4.95 -18.84
CA ALA A 266 -7.45 -6.02 -19.43
C ALA A 266 -8.18 -6.70 -20.60
N GLY A 267 -9.46 -7.05 -20.43
CA GLY A 267 -10.30 -7.62 -21.50
C GLY A 267 -10.64 -6.65 -22.64
N MET A 268 -10.40 -5.35 -22.46
CA MET A 268 -10.45 -4.34 -23.53
C MET A 268 -9.13 -4.23 -24.30
N GLY A 269 -8.13 -5.06 -23.98
CA GLY A 269 -6.79 -5.04 -24.59
C GLY A 269 -5.85 -4.00 -23.99
N ILE A 270 -6.17 -3.45 -22.82
CA ILE A 270 -5.31 -2.50 -22.11
C ILE A 270 -4.29 -3.29 -21.29
N SER A 271 -3.01 -2.89 -21.35
CA SER A 271 -1.94 -3.49 -20.54
C SER A 271 -2.06 -2.99 -19.10
N THR A 272 -3.00 -3.56 -18.34
CA THR A 272 -3.35 -3.09 -17.00
C THR A 272 -2.41 -3.67 -15.93
N VAL A 273 -1.93 -2.81 -15.03
CA VAL A 273 -1.17 -3.18 -13.83
C VAL A 273 -1.92 -2.65 -12.61
N LEU A 274 -2.19 -3.54 -11.66
CA LEU A 274 -2.67 -3.21 -10.32
C LEU A 274 -1.47 -2.97 -9.41
N ILE A 275 -1.51 -1.88 -8.64
CA ILE A 275 -0.57 -1.54 -7.58
C ILE A 275 -1.36 -1.37 -6.28
N GLU A 276 -1.09 -2.26 -5.32
CA GLU A 276 -1.76 -2.31 -4.02
C GLU A 276 -0.81 -1.85 -2.92
N SER A 277 -1.20 -0.82 -2.17
CA SER A 277 -0.41 -0.22 -1.10
C SER A 277 -0.75 -0.86 0.25
N GLY A 278 0.17 -1.63 0.81
CA GLY A 278 0.02 -2.26 2.13
C GLY A 278 0.67 -1.46 3.27
N GLY A 279 0.81 -2.11 4.42
CA GLY A 279 1.47 -1.52 5.58
C GLY A 279 2.99 -1.68 5.57
N TYR A 280 3.65 -0.89 6.39
CA TYR A 280 5.07 -1.00 6.71
C TYR A 280 5.27 -0.71 8.21
N PRO A 281 6.28 -1.30 8.88
CA PRO A 281 6.54 -1.02 10.30
C PRO A 281 6.75 0.46 10.58
N VAL A 282 6.11 0.97 11.63
CA VAL A 282 6.21 2.38 12.08
C VAL A 282 5.79 3.38 10.98
N ASP A 283 4.75 3.02 10.22
CA ASP A 283 4.23 3.82 9.11
C ASP A 283 2.70 3.74 9.05
N ASP A 284 2.03 4.32 10.05
CA ASP A 284 0.58 4.22 10.18
C ASP A 284 -0.16 4.78 8.97
N THR A 285 0.39 5.80 8.32
CA THR A 285 -0.22 6.53 7.20
C THR A 285 0.36 6.14 5.84
N ARG A 286 1.03 4.98 5.73
CA ARG A 286 1.53 4.39 4.48
C ARG A 286 2.47 5.31 3.67
N GLN A 287 3.29 6.14 4.32
CA GLN A 287 4.23 7.05 3.66
C GLN A 287 5.36 6.32 2.92
N VAL A 288 5.75 5.12 3.35
CA VAL A 288 6.69 4.25 2.62
C VAL A 288 6.04 3.76 1.33
N ALA A 289 4.82 3.24 1.40
CA ALA A 289 4.10 2.80 0.20
C ALA A 289 3.80 3.97 -0.76
N ARG A 290 3.51 5.17 -0.24
CA ARG A 290 3.37 6.42 -1.02
C ARG A 290 4.64 6.72 -1.82
N GLN A 291 5.79 6.70 -1.16
CA GLN A 291 7.08 6.93 -1.84
C GLN A 291 7.33 5.92 -2.95
N LEU A 292 7.10 4.63 -2.66
CA LEU A 292 7.28 3.56 -3.64
C LEU A 292 6.31 3.70 -4.82
N ASN A 293 5.04 4.06 -4.57
CA ASN A 293 4.08 4.36 -5.64
C ASN A 293 4.60 5.47 -6.56
N THR A 294 5.13 6.58 -6.01
CA THR A 294 5.68 7.66 -6.85
C THR A 294 6.87 7.17 -7.68
N GLN A 295 7.81 6.43 -7.09
CA GLN A 295 8.95 5.89 -7.83
C GLN A 295 8.51 4.88 -8.92
N LEU A 296 7.52 4.02 -8.63
CA LEU A 296 6.93 3.09 -9.59
C LEU A 296 6.26 3.80 -10.76
N LEU A 297 5.54 4.90 -10.50
CA LEU A 297 4.90 5.72 -11.53
C LEU A 297 5.95 6.40 -12.43
N LEU A 298 6.99 6.99 -11.86
CA LEU A 298 8.09 7.61 -12.61
C LEU A 298 8.81 6.59 -13.49
N MET A 299 9.18 5.45 -12.92
CA MET A 299 9.79 4.34 -13.65
C MET A 299 8.87 3.84 -14.77
N SER A 300 7.56 3.71 -14.51
CA SER A 300 6.61 3.24 -15.52
C SER A 300 6.53 4.18 -16.72
N ILE A 301 6.52 5.49 -16.51
CA ILE A 301 6.50 6.48 -17.59
C ILE A 301 7.76 6.35 -18.47
N GLU A 302 8.94 6.21 -17.85
CA GLU A 302 10.20 6.01 -18.58
C GLU A 302 10.24 4.68 -19.33
N SER A 303 9.90 3.59 -18.65
CA SER A 303 9.97 2.25 -19.24
C SER A 303 8.98 2.10 -20.40
N ILE A 304 7.75 2.58 -20.23
CA ILE A 304 6.75 2.59 -21.30
C ILE A 304 7.20 3.50 -22.45
N GLY A 305 7.68 4.71 -22.16
CA GLY A 305 8.11 5.68 -23.17
C GLY A 305 9.35 5.25 -23.96
N SER A 306 10.23 4.46 -23.36
CA SER A 306 11.42 3.91 -24.01
C SER A 306 11.20 2.53 -24.63
N GLY A 307 10.18 1.79 -24.18
CA GLY A 307 9.95 0.39 -24.51
C GLY A 307 10.82 -0.60 -23.71
N ALA A 308 11.51 -0.15 -22.66
CA ALA A 308 12.45 -0.96 -21.89
C ALA A 308 11.81 -2.23 -21.29
N TYR A 309 10.56 -2.14 -20.81
CA TYR A 309 9.81 -3.28 -20.27
C TYR A 309 9.83 -4.51 -21.18
N GLN A 310 9.93 -4.34 -22.49
CA GLN A 310 9.91 -5.46 -23.45
C GLN A 310 11.07 -6.45 -23.26
N GLN A 311 12.15 -6.02 -22.59
CA GLN A 311 13.30 -6.87 -22.27
C GLN A 311 13.05 -7.78 -21.06
N GLN A 312 12.05 -7.50 -20.24
CA GLN A 312 11.75 -8.31 -19.06
C GLN A 312 11.23 -9.69 -19.47
N PRO A 313 11.77 -10.78 -18.92
CA PRO A 313 11.20 -12.09 -19.09
C PRO A 313 9.91 -12.22 -18.28
N LEU A 314 8.96 -13.04 -18.73
CA LEU A 314 7.73 -13.31 -17.96
C LEU A 314 8.02 -13.92 -16.58
N SER A 315 9.16 -14.59 -16.42
CA SER A 315 9.59 -15.14 -15.13
C SER A 315 9.72 -14.06 -14.07
N ALA A 316 10.12 -12.83 -14.43
CA ALA A 316 10.25 -11.71 -13.48
C ALA A 316 8.94 -11.42 -12.73
N TYR A 317 7.80 -11.60 -13.40
CA TYR A 317 6.47 -11.53 -12.78
C TYR A 317 6.04 -12.85 -12.13
N GLN A 318 6.27 -13.97 -12.80
CA GLN A 318 5.79 -15.28 -12.35
C GLN A 318 6.40 -15.71 -11.01
N THR A 319 7.66 -15.36 -10.75
CA THR A 319 8.37 -15.72 -9.52
C THR A 319 8.02 -14.83 -8.32
N ILE A 320 7.30 -13.73 -8.52
CA ILE A 320 6.83 -12.91 -7.39
C ILE A 320 5.88 -13.76 -6.52
N PRO A 321 6.15 -13.89 -5.21
CA PRO A 321 5.28 -14.65 -4.30
C PRO A 321 3.93 -13.98 -4.14
N PHE A 322 2.85 -14.74 -4.01
CA PHE A 322 1.52 -14.17 -3.72
C PHE A 322 1.48 -13.54 -2.33
N ASN A 323 0.62 -12.53 -2.14
CA ASN A 323 0.33 -11.99 -0.82
C ASN A 323 -0.52 -12.99 -0.01
N ARG A 324 -0.29 -13.05 1.31
CA ARG A 324 -1.02 -13.94 2.22
C ARG A 324 -1.78 -13.12 3.25
N ASP A 325 -3.10 -13.15 3.17
CA ASP A 325 -3.97 -12.43 4.13
C ASP A 325 -3.78 -12.95 5.56
N GLY A 326 -3.91 -12.05 6.54
CA GLY A 326 -3.78 -12.35 7.96
C GLY A 326 -2.40 -12.82 8.41
N GLY A 327 -1.38 -12.75 7.55
CA GLY A 327 0.00 -13.17 7.84
C GLY A 327 0.76 -12.22 8.76
N ILE A 328 0.29 -10.99 8.92
CA ILE A 328 0.86 -9.97 9.82
C ILE A 328 -0.13 -9.62 10.93
N LYS A 329 0.36 -9.35 12.13
CA LYS A 329 -0.40 -8.89 13.31
C LYS A 329 0.07 -7.50 13.75
N ASP A 330 -0.76 -6.77 14.50
CA ASP A 330 -0.34 -5.47 15.02
C ASP A 330 0.71 -5.61 16.10
N VAL A 331 0.40 -6.42 17.11
CA VAL A 331 1.33 -6.74 18.20
C VAL A 331 1.39 -8.25 18.35
N LEU A 332 2.60 -8.79 18.43
CA LEU A 332 2.86 -10.16 18.83
C LEU A 332 3.61 -10.15 20.16
N ILE A 333 3.07 -10.85 21.16
CA ILE A 333 3.71 -11.03 22.46
C ILE A 333 4.07 -12.50 22.60
N ASP A 334 5.37 -12.79 22.57
CA ASP A 334 5.88 -14.15 22.56
C ASP A 334 6.15 -14.69 23.97
N ASN A 335 6.15 -16.00 24.13
CA ASN A 335 6.70 -16.69 25.30
C ASN A 335 6.04 -16.32 26.66
N ILE A 336 4.73 -16.07 26.67
CA ILE A 336 3.97 -15.83 27.90
C ILE A 336 3.72 -17.16 28.60
N THR A 337 4.05 -17.24 29.89
CA THR A 337 3.61 -18.37 30.73
C THR A 337 2.15 -18.21 31.11
N LEU A 338 1.30 -19.18 30.78
CA LEU A 338 -0.09 -19.26 31.21
C LEU A 338 -0.28 -20.45 32.14
N LYS A 339 -0.90 -20.22 33.31
CA LYS A 339 -1.21 -21.27 34.29
C LYS A 339 -2.71 -21.40 34.50
N VAL A 340 -3.26 -22.60 34.32
CA VAL A 340 -4.68 -22.89 34.51
C VAL A 340 -4.83 -24.23 35.23
N ASN A 341 -5.42 -24.24 36.43
CA ASN A 341 -5.68 -25.44 37.21
C ASN A 341 -4.47 -26.39 37.36
N GLY A 342 -3.27 -25.84 37.55
CA GLY A 342 -2.03 -26.60 37.69
C GLY A 342 -1.36 -27.02 36.37
N HIS A 343 -1.98 -26.75 35.22
CA HIS A 343 -1.35 -26.89 33.92
C HIS A 343 -0.60 -25.61 33.55
N ASN A 344 0.60 -25.76 33.01
CA ASN A 344 1.42 -24.66 32.51
C ASN A 344 1.52 -24.78 30.98
N ALA A 345 1.37 -23.65 30.28
CA ALA A 345 1.61 -23.55 28.86
C ALA A 345 2.50 -22.33 28.58
N LEU A 346 3.37 -22.45 27.58
CA LEU A 346 4.04 -21.31 26.96
C LEU A 346 3.21 -20.95 25.73
N ILE A 347 2.76 -19.69 25.65
CA ILE A 347 1.88 -19.23 24.59
C ILE A 347 2.35 -17.89 24.03
N ASP A 348 1.96 -17.62 22.80
CA ASP A 348 2.04 -16.30 22.20
C ASP A 348 0.63 -15.68 22.16
N LEU A 349 0.57 -14.35 22.17
CA LEU A 349 -0.65 -13.58 21.96
C LEU A 349 -0.49 -12.62 20.78
N ALA A 350 -1.39 -12.72 19.81
CA ALA A 350 -1.54 -11.71 18.76
C ALA A 350 -2.63 -10.72 19.15
N LEU A 351 -2.35 -9.42 19.00
CA LEU A 351 -3.30 -8.34 19.21
C LEU A 351 -3.61 -7.66 17.88
N ASP A 352 -4.88 -7.31 17.70
CA ASP A 352 -5.31 -6.35 16.70
C ASP A 352 -5.61 -5.04 17.41
N LEU A 353 -5.03 -3.95 16.91
CA LEU A 353 -5.31 -2.58 17.31
C LEU A 353 -6.35 -2.03 16.34
N ASP A 354 -7.57 -1.77 16.81
CA ASP A 354 -8.52 -1.00 16.00
C ASP A 354 -7.96 0.41 15.82
N ILE A 355 -7.51 0.72 14.61
CA ILE A 355 -7.00 2.05 14.25
C ILE A 355 -8.13 3.03 13.95
N ASP A 356 -9.37 2.53 13.78
CA ASP A 356 -10.54 3.37 13.59
C ASP A 356 -11.08 3.89 14.93
N GLY A 357 -11.89 4.95 14.87
CA GLY A 357 -12.20 5.93 15.93
C GLY A 357 -12.65 5.44 17.32
N SER A 358 -12.73 4.13 17.59
CA SER A 358 -12.91 3.55 18.93
C SER A 358 -11.59 3.23 19.66
N ARG A 359 -10.48 3.07 18.92
CA ARG A 359 -9.15 2.69 19.43
C ARG A 359 -9.15 1.48 20.37
N HIS A 360 -9.97 0.47 20.12
CA HIS A 360 -10.01 -0.73 20.97
C HIS A 360 -9.04 -1.82 20.50
N ALA A 361 -8.16 -2.26 21.38
CA ALA A 361 -7.31 -3.42 21.10
C ALA A 361 -7.96 -4.70 21.61
N ARG A 362 -7.85 -5.77 20.80
CA ARG A 362 -8.39 -7.09 21.13
C ARG A 362 -7.35 -8.18 20.94
N ILE A 363 -7.45 -9.22 21.75
CA ILE A 363 -6.68 -10.45 21.55
C ILE A 363 -7.25 -11.14 20.30
N ARG A 364 -6.46 -11.20 19.23
CA ARG A 364 -6.86 -11.83 17.98
C ARG A 364 -6.65 -13.33 17.99
N ASP A 365 -5.49 -13.75 18.49
CA ASP A 365 -5.12 -15.17 18.53
C ASP A 365 -4.26 -15.52 19.75
N ILE A 366 -4.23 -16.81 20.07
CA ILE A 366 -3.60 -17.39 21.27
C ILE A 366 -3.04 -18.78 20.90
N GLY A 367 -1.77 -19.04 21.20
CA GLY A 367 -1.17 -20.38 21.03
C GLY A 367 0.23 -20.32 20.48
N ASP A 368 0.57 -21.24 19.58
CA ASP A 368 1.78 -21.18 18.76
C ASP A 368 1.52 -20.25 17.57
N LEU A 369 2.16 -19.07 17.59
CA LEU A 369 1.98 -18.04 16.56
C LEU A 369 3.28 -17.79 15.77
N SER A 370 4.22 -18.73 15.80
CA SER A 370 5.56 -18.58 15.21
C SER A 370 5.56 -18.37 13.68
N ILE A 371 4.43 -18.66 13.02
CA ILE A 371 4.24 -18.54 11.56
C ILE A 371 3.79 -17.14 11.10
N TYR A 372 3.54 -16.22 12.05
CA TYR A 372 3.07 -14.88 11.77
C TYR A 372 4.21 -13.86 11.90
N GLY A 373 4.15 -12.80 11.10
CA GLY A 373 4.89 -11.57 11.34
C GLY A 373 4.08 -10.57 12.16
N SER A 374 4.71 -9.49 12.60
CA SER A 374 4.02 -8.39 13.27
C SER A 374 4.66 -7.04 13.02
N TYR A 375 3.90 -5.97 13.30
CA TYR A 375 4.41 -4.60 13.30
C TYR A 375 5.18 -4.27 14.59
N HIS A 376 4.70 -4.80 15.72
CA HIS A 376 5.35 -4.73 17.01
C HIS A 376 5.52 -6.12 17.59
N GLN A 377 6.67 -6.40 18.19
CA GLN A 377 6.96 -7.68 18.81
C GLN A 377 7.56 -7.46 20.20
N PHE A 378 7.11 -8.24 21.17
CA PHE A 378 7.63 -8.20 22.54
C PHE A 378 7.84 -9.62 23.07
N ASP A 379 9.07 -9.93 23.46
CA ASP A 379 9.41 -11.20 24.10
C ASP A 379 9.09 -11.14 25.59
N ALA A 380 8.08 -11.89 26.02
CA ALA A 380 7.65 -12.00 27.41
C ALA A 380 8.31 -13.17 28.15
N THR A 381 9.44 -13.69 27.66
CA THR A 381 10.19 -14.78 28.32
C THR A 381 10.37 -14.52 29.82
N GLY A 382 9.95 -15.50 30.63
CA GLY A 382 10.01 -15.42 32.09
C GLY A 382 8.90 -14.59 32.74
N LEU A 383 7.93 -14.12 31.96
CA LEU A 383 6.73 -13.45 32.47
C LEU A 383 5.50 -14.37 32.38
N GLU A 384 4.63 -14.22 33.37
CA GLU A 384 3.38 -14.95 33.50
C GLU A 384 2.19 -14.01 33.25
N TYR A 385 1.17 -14.52 32.55
CA TYR A 385 -0.11 -13.83 32.39
C TYR A 385 -0.81 -13.66 33.74
N ARG A 386 -1.26 -12.44 34.03
CA ARG A 386 -2.14 -12.15 35.17
C ARG A 386 -3.39 -11.41 34.69
N ALA A 387 -4.54 -11.97 35.07
CA ALA A 387 -5.85 -11.42 34.74
C ALA A 387 -6.00 -9.97 35.19
N PRO A 388 -6.77 -9.14 34.45
CA PRO A 388 -7.01 -7.76 34.81
C PRO A 388 -7.76 -7.64 36.15
N LYS A 389 -7.37 -6.68 36.98
CA LYS A 389 -7.98 -6.39 38.28
C LYS A 389 -8.39 -4.93 38.36
N ALA A 390 -9.61 -4.68 38.81
CA ALA A 390 -10.16 -3.33 38.93
C ALA A 390 -9.73 -2.66 40.24
N TYR A 391 -9.38 -1.38 40.18
CA TYR A 391 -9.34 -0.49 41.33
C TYR A 391 -10.72 0.20 41.48
N PRO A 392 -11.45 -0.02 42.60
CA PRO A 392 -12.75 0.61 42.78
C PRO A 392 -12.62 2.10 43.14
N LEU A 393 -13.24 2.97 42.35
CA LEU A 393 -13.38 4.39 42.65
C LEU A 393 -14.51 4.59 43.67
N SER A 394 -14.17 4.47 44.96
CA SER A 394 -15.10 4.66 46.08
C SER A 394 -15.00 6.05 46.74
N LYS A 395 -13.96 6.81 46.40
CA LYS A 395 -13.69 8.17 46.90
C LYS A 395 -12.87 8.94 45.85
N PRO A 396 -12.81 10.29 45.93
CA PRO A 396 -11.96 11.07 45.06
C PRO A 396 -10.50 10.61 45.09
N LEU A 397 -9.91 10.45 43.91
CA LEU A 397 -8.55 10.01 43.68
C LEU A 397 -7.90 10.92 42.64
N THR A 398 -6.77 11.52 43.00
CA THR A 398 -5.92 12.28 42.07
C THR A 398 -4.67 11.46 41.79
N LEU A 399 -4.35 11.26 40.51
CA LEU A 399 -3.18 10.50 40.08
C LEU A 399 -2.20 11.37 39.32
N ASP A 400 -0.91 11.22 39.62
CA ASP A 400 0.20 11.53 38.74
C ASP A 400 0.83 10.22 38.21
N ASN A 401 1.90 10.32 37.43
CA ASN A 401 2.59 9.13 36.89
C ASN A 401 3.08 8.18 38.00
N ALA A 402 3.62 8.72 39.10
CA ALA A 402 4.18 7.93 40.18
C ALA A 402 3.09 7.14 40.92
N GLY A 403 1.99 7.83 41.28
CA GLY A 403 0.83 7.24 41.91
C GLY A 403 0.14 6.21 41.03
N TYR A 404 -0.01 6.47 39.72
CA TYR A 404 -0.63 5.50 38.83
C TYR A 404 0.25 4.25 38.63
N LEU A 405 1.56 4.43 38.44
CA LEU A 405 2.51 3.30 38.38
C LEU A 405 2.50 2.47 39.68
N ALA A 406 2.32 3.09 40.85
CA ALA A 406 2.19 2.35 42.11
C ALA A 406 0.94 1.44 42.10
N LEU A 407 -0.21 1.93 41.64
CA LEU A 407 -1.42 1.11 41.51
C LEU A 407 -1.24 -0.06 40.52
N LEU A 408 -0.57 0.18 39.39
CA LEU A 408 -0.24 -0.89 38.44
C LEU A 408 0.66 -1.96 39.08
N ARG A 409 1.66 -1.56 39.90
CA ARG A 409 2.53 -2.50 40.64
C ARG A 409 1.76 -3.33 41.68
N GLU A 410 0.72 -2.77 42.27
CA GLU A 410 -0.22 -3.49 43.15
C GLU A 410 -1.15 -4.45 42.39
N GLY A 411 -1.08 -4.43 41.05
CA GLY A 411 -1.80 -5.34 40.17
C GLY A 411 -3.13 -4.79 39.65
N TYR A 412 -3.45 -3.51 39.87
CA TYR A 412 -4.66 -2.90 39.32
C TYR A 412 -4.42 -2.45 37.89
N SER A 413 -5.14 -3.01 36.91
CA SER A 413 -4.97 -2.67 35.48
C SER A 413 -5.94 -1.60 34.98
N HIS A 414 -7.05 -1.38 35.68
CA HIS A 414 -8.08 -0.43 35.29
C HIS A 414 -8.89 0.04 36.49
N PHE A 415 -9.71 1.06 36.28
CA PHE A 415 -10.62 1.61 37.28
C PHE A 415 -12.05 1.16 37.03
N SER A 416 -12.81 0.94 38.11
CA SER A 416 -14.25 0.67 38.06
C SER A 416 -15.03 1.63 38.95
N GLY A 417 -16.21 2.06 38.52
CA GLY A 417 -17.11 2.93 39.30
C GLY A 417 -17.32 4.31 38.66
N ASP A 418 -17.59 5.32 39.48
CA ASP A 418 -17.86 6.66 39.00
C ASP A 418 -16.57 7.37 38.53
N LYS A 419 -16.49 7.64 37.22
CA LYS A 419 -15.35 8.34 36.59
C LYS A 419 -15.15 9.74 37.16
N SER A 420 -16.19 10.40 37.68
CA SER A 420 -16.10 11.75 38.24
C SER A 420 -15.19 11.83 39.47
N LEU A 421 -14.96 10.68 40.14
CA LEU A 421 -14.08 10.58 41.29
C LEU A 421 -12.59 10.50 40.92
N LEU A 422 -12.25 10.36 39.63
CA LEU A 422 -10.87 10.26 39.18
C LEU A 422 -10.41 11.55 38.51
N THR A 423 -9.43 12.20 39.10
CA THR A 423 -8.66 13.29 38.46
C THR A 423 -7.31 12.72 38.01
N ASN A 424 -7.12 12.56 36.69
CA ASN A 424 -5.87 12.01 36.15
C ASN A 424 -4.96 13.12 35.59
N HIS A 425 -3.79 13.29 36.20
CA HIS A 425 -2.70 14.13 35.70
C HIS A 425 -1.54 13.30 35.12
N SER A 426 -1.69 11.97 35.00
CA SER A 426 -0.71 11.14 34.30
C SER A 426 -0.85 11.24 32.78
N ASP A 427 0.26 11.04 32.08
CA ASP A 427 0.32 10.93 30.61
C ASP A 427 0.26 9.47 30.12
N LEU A 428 0.04 8.53 31.03
CA LEU A 428 0.01 7.10 30.76
C LEU A 428 -1.38 6.63 30.28
N PRO A 429 -1.47 5.56 29.47
CA PRO A 429 -2.75 4.99 29.07
C PRO A 429 -3.53 4.52 30.30
N LEU A 430 -4.75 5.04 30.47
CA LEU A 430 -5.60 4.76 31.62
C LEU A 430 -7.01 4.35 31.18
N LEU A 431 -7.54 3.30 31.80
CA LEU A 431 -8.86 2.74 31.46
C LEU A 431 -9.83 2.87 32.64
N VAL A 432 -11.03 3.41 32.37
CA VAL A 432 -12.14 3.49 33.33
C VAL A 432 -13.35 2.73 32.78
N ASN A 433 -13.86 1.77 33.54
CA ASN A 433 -14.96 0.88 33.15
C ASN A 433 -14.80 0.22 31.76
N PRO A 434 -13.61 -0.31 31.40
CA PRO A 434 -13.43 -0.96 30.10
C PRO A 434 -14.37 -2.15 29.95
N GLN A 435 -14.97 -2.28 28.77
CA GLN A 435 -15.83 -3.40 28.43
C GLN A 435 -15.01 -4.56 27.87
N GLY A 436 -15.58 -5.77 27.91
CA GLY A 436 -15.02 -6.92 27.20
C GLY A 436 -13.68 -7.43 27.74
N LEU A 437 -13.31 -7.12 28.99
CA LEU A 437 -12.13 -7.68 29.63
C LEU A 437 -12.17 -9.21 29.66
N ALA A 438 -10.99 -9.83 29.56
CA ALA A 438 -10.85 -11.27 29.74
C ALA A 438 -11.12 -11.68 31.20
N GLY A 439 -11.54 -12.92 31.41
CA GLY A 439 -11.71 -13.53 32.73
C GLY A 439 -10.37 -13.92 33.35
N ALA A 440 -10.32 -15.08 34.01
CA ALA A 440 -9.08 -15.59 34.62
C ALA A 440 -7.97 -15.91 33.59
N THR A 441 -8.33 -16.10 32.32
CA THR A 441 -7.42 -16.47 31.23
C THR A 441 -7.62 -15.55 30.03
N PRO A 442 -6.61 -15.36 29.16
CA PRO A 442 -6.79 -14.63 27.91
C PRO A 442 -7.84 -15.33 27.04
N ALA A 443 -8.58 -14.56 26.24
CA ALA A 443 -9.58 -15.09 25.33
C ALA A 443 -9.67 -14.25 24.06
N ARG A 444 -9.85 -14.91 22.92
CA ARG A 444 -9.98 -14.26 21.62
C ARG A 444 -11.16 -13.28 21.63
N HIS A 445 -11.02 -12.19 20.88
CA HIS A 445 -11.98 -11.09 20.75
C HIS A 445 -12.29 -10.33 22.05
N ARG A 446 -11.59 -10.63 23.16
CA ARG A 446 -11.64 -9.82 24.39
C ARG A 446 -10.65 -8.67 24.32
N ALA A 447 -10.92 -7.63 25.12
CA ALA A 447 -10.05 -6.48 25.25
C ALA A 447 -8.63 -6.90 25.66
N ALA A 448 -7.63 -6.32 25.00
CA ALA A 448 -6.22 -6.57 25.28
C ALA A 448 -5.75 -5.76 26.50
N THR A 449 -6.30 -6.10 27.67
CA THR A 449 -5.93 -5.51 28.96
C THR A 449 -5.64 -6.59 29.99
N PHE A 450 -4.38 -6.69 30.41
CA PHE A 450 -3.88 -7.68 31.37
C PHE A 450 -2.49 -7.27 31.87
N LEU A 451 -1.95 -8.01 32.83
CA LEU A 451 -0.62 -7.75 33.39
C LEU A 451 0.32 -8.91 33.08
N LEU A 452 1.61 -8.61 32.91
CA LEU A 452 2.67 -9.61 32.81
C LEU A 452 3.58 -9.49 34.03
N VAL A 453 3.80 -10.61 34.72
CA VAL A 453 4.38 -10.62 36.07
C VAL A 453 5.48 -11.66 36.20
N ASN A 454 6.39 -11.47 37.14
CA ASN A 454 7.34 -12.49 37.57
C ASN A 454 7.56 -12.39 39.09
N ASP A 455 8.61 -13.03 39.61
CA ASP A 455 8.95 -13.04 41.04
C ASP A 455 9.22 -11.63 41.61
N LYS A 456 9.54 -10.64 40.75
CA LYS A 456 9.74 -9.24 41.14
C LYS A 456 8.43 -8.43 41.11
N GLY A 457 7.29 -9.06 40.87
CA GLY A 457 5.98 -8.41 40.75
C GLY A 457 5.60 -8.08 39.30
N VAL A 458 4.75 -7.08 39.10
CA VAL A 458 4.28 -6.67 37.77
C VAL A 458 5.41 -5.98 37.01
N GLN A 459 5.72 -6.48 35.81
CA GLN A 459 6.78 -5.93 34.96
C GLN A 459 6.21 -5.09 33.82
N ILE A 460 5.17 -5.62 33.15
CA ILE A 460 4.47 -4.95 32.04
C ILE A 460 2.98 -4.88 32.36
N ALA A 461 2.37 -3.73 32.09
CA ALA A 461 0.93 -3.60 31.98
C ALA A 461 0.55 -3.48 30.50
N VAL A 462 -0.25 -4.42 30.01
CA VAL A 462 -0.87 -4.32 28.68
C VAL A 462 -2.20 -3.62 28.88
N LEU A 463 -2.33 -2.39 28.37
CA LEU A 463 -3.48 -1.52 28.60
C LEU A 463 -4.07 -1.14 27.25
N ASN A 464 -5.18 -1.79 26.89
CA ASN A 464 -5.82 -1.62 25.58
C ASN A 464 -4.79 -1.76 24.44
N GLY A 465 -4.02 -2.84 24.49
CA GLY A 465 -3.01 -3.21 23.50
C GLY A 465 -1.68 -2.48 23.60
N GLN A 466 -1.56 -1.45 24.44
CA GLN A 466 -0.30 -0.74 24.66
C GLN A 466 0.51 -1.40 25.77
N LEU A 467 1.79 -1.67 25.53
CA LEU A 467 2.68 -2.33 26.49
C LEU A 467 3.42 -1.27 27.31
N LEU A 468 3.04 -1.08 28.57
CA LEU A 468 3.70 -0.15 29.49
C LEU A 468 4.70 -0.89 30.38
N ALA A 469 5.99 -0.56 30.27
CA ALA A 469 7.02 -1.09 31.16
C ALA A 469 7.03 -0.33 32.51
N LEU A 470 6.79 -1.03 33.62
CA LEU A 470 6.66 -0.41 34.95
C LEU A 470 7.99 0.01 35.57
N SER A 471 9.12 -0.49 35.06
CA SER A 471 10.46 -0.10 35.49
C SER A 471 10.83 1.32 35.03
N SER A 472 10.40 1.69 33.81
CA SER A 472 10.72 2.96 33.18
C SER A 472 9.54 3.93 33.10
N GLY A 473 8.30 3.43 33.23
CA GLY A 473 7.09 4.20 32.98
C GLY A 473 6.92 4.57 31.50
N LYS A 474 7.50 3.78 30.59
CA LYS A 474 7.45 4.05 29.14
C LYS A 474 6.73 2.95 28.38
N LEU A 475 6.02 3.34 27.33
CA LEU A 475 5.50 2.41 26.34
C LEU A 475 6.66 1.71 25.61
N GLN A 476 6.48 0.41 25.33
CA GLN A 476 7.42 -0.44 24.58
C GLN A 476 7.08 -0.48 23.10
#